data_AF-A0A932FIN6-F1
#
_entry.id   AF-A0A932FIN6-F1
#
_cell.length_a   1.000
_cell.length_b   1.000
_cell.length_c   1.000
_cell.angle_alpha   90.00
_cell.angle_beta   90.00
_cell.angle_gamma   90.00
#
_symmetry.space_group_name_H-M   'P 1'
#
loop_
_entity.id
_entity.type
_entity.pdbx_description
1 polymer ?
#
loop_
_entity_poly.entity_id
_entity_poly.type
_entity_poly.pdbx_seq_one_letter_code
_entity_poly.pdbx_strand_id
1 'polypeptide(L)'
;MIKDEVIPSTQQIAGFKGGLWLIDRASGKGLSVALYETQDALRASEAAAAKIRQDAVNQLGADLVSVETYELVGSAGLAEAITHPA
;
A
#
# COMPACT_ATOMS: atom_id res chain seq x y z
N MET A 1 12.70 -7.18 2.91
CA MET A 1 11.56 -6.66 3.71
C MET A 1 10.46 -6.05 2.84
N ILE A 2 10.54 -4.81 2.35
CA ILE A 2 9.37 -4.23 1.62
C ILE A 2 8.96 -5.09 0.41
N LYS A 3 9.93 -5.43 -0.46
CA LYS A 3 9.67 -6.27 -1.64
C LYS A 3 9.32 -7.71 -1.30
N ASP A 4 9.88 -8.24 -0.22
CA ASP A 4 9.85 -9.68 0.09
C ASP A 4 8.75 -10.06 1.09
N GLU A 5 8.23 -9.10 1.85
CA GLU A 5 7.25 -9.33 2.93
C GLU A 5 6.02 -8.44 2.78
N VAL A 6 6.21 -7.12 2.70
CA VAL A 6 5.09 -6.15 2.67
C VAL A 6 4.29 -6.29 1.37
N ILE A 7 4.95 -6.24 0.21
CA ILE A 7 4.28 -6.35 -1.08
C ILE A 7 3.50 -7.68 -1.19
N PRO A 8 4.12 -8.86 -0.97
CA PRO A 8 3.39 -10.13 -1.00
C PRO A 8 2.23 -10.20 -0.01
N SER A 9 2.39 -9.66 1.20
CA SER A 9 1.33 -9.67 2.21
C SER A 9 0.16 -8.78 1.81
N THR A 10 0.41 -7.62 1.20
CA THR A 10 -0.67 -6.76 0.67
C THR A 10 -1.42 -7.38 -0.49
N GLN A 11 -0.76 -8.16 -1.34
CA GLN A 11 -1.40 -8.88 -2.46
C GLN A 11 -2.39 -9.96 -2.00
N GLN A 12 -2.25 -10.46 -0.77
CA GLN A 12 -3.16 -11.46 -0.19
C GLN A 12 -4.44 -10.83 0.38
N ILE A 13 -4.52 -9.51 0.46
CA ILE A 13 -5.70 -8.82 0.97
C ILE A 13 -6.81 -8.88 -0.08
N ALA A 14 -7.99 -9.36 0.32
CA ALA A 14 -9.15 -9.41 -0.56
C ALA A 14 -9.49 -8.03 -1.15
N GLY A 15 -9.66 -7.98 -2.47
CA GLY A 15 -10.00 -6.77 -3.21
C GLY A 15 -8.82 -5.81 -3.44
N PHE A 16 -7.59 -6.15 -3.05
CA PHE A 16 -6.40 -5.40 -3.46
C PHE A 16 -6.22 -5.46 -4.98
N LYS A 17 -5.99 -4.30 -5.61
CA LYS A 17 -5.78 -4.18 -7.06
C LYS A 17 -4.38 -3.76 -7.43
N GLY A 18 -3.65 -3.13 -6.52
CA GLY A 18 -2.24 -2.76 -6.73
C GLY A 18 -1.77 -1.72 -5.73
N GLY A 19 -0.50 -1.36 -5.83
CA GLY A 19 0.06 -0.37 -4.93
C GLY A 19 1.34 0.26 -5.45
N LEU A 20 1.70 1.37 -4.81
CA LEU A 20 2.91 2.13 -5.05
C LEU A 20 3.67 2.24 -3.74
N TRP A 21 4.98 2.01 -3.78
CA TRP A 21 5.86 2.18 -2.63
C TRP A 21 6.97 3.14 -3.02
N LEU A 22 6.99 4.30 -2.39
CA LEU A 22 7.89 5.40 -2.68
C LEU A 22 8.76 5.68 -1.46
N ILE A 23 9.99 6.11 -1.73
CA ILE A 23 10.92 6.55 -0.69
C ILE A 23 11.66 7.78 -1.18
N ASP A 24 11.58 8.86 -0.40
CA ASP A 24 12.53 9.96 -0.49
C ASP A 24 13.76 9.56 0.33
N ARG A 25 14.86 9.27 -0.36
CA ARG A 25 16.11 8.84 0.26
C ARG A 25 16.84 9.98 0.96
N ALA A 26 16.61 11.24 0.55
CA ALA A 26 17.26 12.39 1.16
C ALA A 26 16.62 12.72 2.51
N SER A 27 15.28 12.68 2.58
CA SER A 27 14.56 12.97 3.82
C SER A 27 14.25 11.73 4.67
N GLY A 28 14.44 10.53 4.13
CA GLY A 28 14.05 9.27 4.77
C GLY A 28 12.53 9.01 4.81
N LYS A 29 11.72 9.78 4.07
CA LYS A 29 10.25 9.65 4.10
C LYS A 29 9.79 8.53 3.18
N GLY A 30 8.96 7.63 3.71
CA GLY A 30 8.26 6.61 2.93
C GLY A 30 6.81 6.99 2.66
N LEU A 31 6.29 6.59 1.51
CA LEU A 31 4.87 6.67 1.18
C LEU A 31 4.43 5.37 0.51
N SER A 32 3.31 4.82 0.94
CA SER A 32 2.66 3.70 0.27
C SER A 32 1.24 4.07 -0.13
N VAL A 33 0.86 3.74 -1.36
CA VAL A 33 -0.52 3.84 -1.85
C VAL A 33 -1.00 2.43 -2.15
N ALA A 34 -2.17 2.06 -1.65
CA ALA A 34 -2.82 0.79 -1.95
C ALA A 34 -4.17 1.07 -2.61
N LEU A 35 -4.46 0.37 -3.70
CA LEU A 35 -5.69 0.48 -4.46
C LEU A 35 -6.57 -0.74 -4.19
N TYR A 36 -7.86 -0.50 -4.02
CA TYR A 36 -8.86 -1.53 -3.76
C TYR A 36 -9.99 -1.44 -4.79
N GLU A 37 -10.62 -2.57 -5.06
CA GLU A 37 -11.71 -2.70 -6.04
C GLU A 37 -12.93 -1.85 -5.69
N THR A 38 -13.28 -1.84 -4.40
CA THR A 38 -14.46 -1.16 -3.89
C THR A 38 -14.14 -0.50 -2.56
N GLN A 39 -14.97 0.47 -2.16
CA GLN A 39 -14.89 1.07 -0.84
C GLN A 39 -15.09 0.05 0.29
N ASP A 40 -15.96 -0.95 0.08
CA ASP A 40 -16.18 -2.00 1.07
C ASP A 40 -14.98 -2.93 1.22
N ALA A 41 -14.30 -3.26 0.12
CA ALA A 41 -13.04 -4.01 0.17
C ALA A 41 -11.94 -3.21 0.89
N LEU A 42 -11.85 -1.90 0.67
CA LEU A 42 -10.95 -1.02 1.40
C LEU A 42 -11.26 -1.07 2.91
N ARG A 43 -12.52 -0.87 3.31
CA ARG A 43 -12.93 -0.92 4.73
C ARG A 43 -12.63 -2.27 5.36
N ALA A 44 -12.95 -3.36 4.67
CA ALA A 44 -12.65 -4.72 5.15
C ALA A 44 -11.14 -4.98 5.28
N SER A 45 -10.31 -4.31 4.49
CA SER A 45 -8.87 -4.45 4.54
C SER A 45 -8.18 -3.71 5.69
N GLU A 46 -8.84 -2.72 6.31
CA GLU A 46 -8.19 -1.73 7.19
C GLU A 46 -7.36 -2.39 8.30
N ALA A 47 -7.90 -3.42 8.96
CA ALA A 47 -7.21 -4.12 10.03
C ALA A 47 -5.96 -4.87 9.54
N ALA A 48 -6.06 -5.58 8.42
CA ALA A 48 -4.93 -6.32 7.84
C ALA A 48 -3.84 -5.35 7.32
N ALA A 49 -4.25 -4.29 6.62
CA ALA A 49 -3.35 -3.26 6.11
C ALA A 49 -2.66 -2.49 7.26
N ALA A 50 -3.39 -2.19 8.33
CA ALA A 50 -2.82 -1.55 9.52
C ALA A 50 -1.77 -2.44 10.19
N LYS A 51 -2.02 -3.74 10.30
CA LYS A 51 -1.04 -4.68 10.84
C LYS A 51 0.25 -4.71 10.01
N ILE A 52 0.13 -4.89 8.69
CA ILE A 52 1.30 -4.90 7.80
C ILE A 52 2.09 -3.60 7.93
N ARG A 53 1.40 -2.46 7.94
CA ARG A 53 2.03 -1.14 8.10
C ARG A 53 2.76 -1.03 9.43
N GLN A 54 2.14 -1.44 10.53
CA GLN A 54 2.73 -1.38 11.86
C GLN A 54 3.98 -2.26 11.96
N ASP A 55 3.91 -3.48 11.43
CA ASP A 55 5.04 -4.41 11.42
C ASP A 55 6.21 -3.82 10.60
N ALA A 56 5.92 -3.21 9.44
CA ALA A 56 6.93 -2.55 8.62
C ALA A 56 7.57 -1.34 9.31
N VAL A 57 6.77 -0.48 9.95
CA VAL A 57 7.24 0.71 10.70
C VAL A 57 8.14 0.28 11.85
N ASN A 58 7.74 -0.74 12.62
CA ASN A 58 8.53 -1.29 13.72
C ASN A 58 9.87 -1.86 13.26
N GLN A 59 9.87 -2.65 12.17
CA GLN A 59 11.11 -3.24 11.64
C GLN A 59 12.07 -2.18 11.06
N LEU A 60 11.54 -1.12 10.46
CA LEU A 60 12.35 -0.03 9.90
C LEU A 60 12.83 0.97 10.96
N GLY A 61 12.31 0.91 12.19
CA GLY A 61 12.54 1.95 13.20
C GLY A 61 12.00 3.31 12.73
N ALA A 62 10.91 3.31 11.97
CA ALA A 62 10.26 4.50 11.44
C ALA A 62 9.09 4.94 12.33
N ASP A 63 8.53 6.11 12.05
CA ASP A 63 7.29 6.58 12.64
C ASP A 63 6.16 6.58 11.61
N LEU A 64 4.97 6.16 12.03
CA LEU A 64 3.76 6.30 11.21
C LEU A 64 3.25 7.74 11.29
N VAL A 65 3.36 8.47 10.19
CA VAL A 65 2.97 9.89 10.13
C VAL A 65 1.46 10.08 9.98
N SER A 66 0.86 9.48 8.95
CA SER A 66 -0.59 9.55 8.73
C SER A 66 -1.08 8.37 7.87
N VAL A 67 -2.40 8.16 7.89
CA VAL A 67 -3.11 7.20 7.04
C VAL A 67 -4.40 7.87 6.62
N GLU A 68 -4.63 7.92 5.31
CA GLU A 68 -5.74 8.66 4.72
C GLU A 68 -6.35 7.85 3.57
N THR A 69 -7.64 8.05 3.30
CA THR A 69 -8.39 7.31 2.28
C THR A 69 -8.96 8.29 1.26
N TYR A 70 -8.92 7.88 -0.01
CA TYR A 70 -9.27 8.71 -1.14
C TYR A 70 -9.98 7.89 -2.22
N GLU A 71 -10.78 8.56 -3.04
CA GLU A 71 -11.34 8.00 -4.27
C GLU A 71 -10.38 8.25 -5.44
N LEU A 72 -10.09 7.21 -6.22
CA LEU A 72 -9.25 7.32 -7.41
C LEU A 72 -10.09 7.83 -8.59
N VAL A 73 -9.95 9.11 -8.92
CA VAL A 73 -10.68 9.75 -10.03
C VAL A 73 -10.01 9.58 -11.39
N GLY A 74 -8.73 9.20 -11.43
CA GLY A 74 -7.99 9.01 -12.66
C GLY A 74 -6.54 8.58 -12.43
N SER A 75 -5.96 7.92 -13.42
CA SER A 75 -4.54 7.58 -13.45
C SER A 75 -4.03 7.51 -14.89
N ALA A 76 -2.78 7.88 -15.12
CA ALA A 76 -2.13 7.78 -16.43
C ALA A 76 -0.89 6.88 -16.29
N GLY A 77 -0.74 5.88 -17.17
CA GLY A 77 0.38 4.92 -17.15
C GLY A 77 0.37 3.92 -15.98
N LEU A 78 -0.33 4.20 -14.89
CA LEU A 78 -0.46 3.30 -13.74
C LEU A 78 -1.46 2.14 -14.00
N ALA A 79 -2.50 2.38 -14.80
CA ALA A 79 -3.46 1.33 -15.15
C ALA A 79 -2.76 0.12 -15.79
N GLU A 80 -1.81 0.32 -16.70
CA GLU A 80 -1.07 -0.79 -17.32
C GLU A 80 -0.15 -1.52 -16.33
N ALA A 81 0.51 -0.78 -15.44
CA ALA A 81 1.42 -1.34 -14.44
C ALA A 81 0.72 -2.08 -13.30
N ILE A 82 -0.54 -1.75 -13.02
CA ILE A 82 -1.33 -2.31 -11.93
C ILE A 82 -2.24 -3.46 -12.41
N THR A 83 -2.59 -3.50 -13.70
CA THR A 83 -3.50 -4.53 -14.26
C THR A 83 -2.76 -5.75 -14.82
N HIS A 84 -1.43 -5.71 -14.98
CA HIS A 84 -0.65 -6.89 -15.38
C HIS A 84 -0.24 -7.69 -14.13
N PRO A 85 -0.77 -8.92 -13.94
CA PRO A 85 -0.20 -9.83 -12.96
C PRO A 85 1.19 -10.23 -13.45
N ALA A 86 2.18 -10.17 -12.55
CA ALA A 86 3.46 -10.84 -12.76
C ALA A 86 3.27 -12.37 -12.83
#